data_AF-A0AAA9ZQL4-F1
#
_entry.id   AF-A0AAA9ZQL4-F1
#
_cell.length_a   1.000
_cell.length_b   1.000
_cell.length_c   1.000
_cell.angle_alpha   90.00
_cell.angle_beta   90.00
_cell.angle_gamma   90.00
#
_symmetry.space_group_name_H-M   'P 1'
#
loop_
_entity.id
_entity.type
_entity.pdbx_description
1 polymer ?
#
loop_
_entity_poly.entity_id
_entity_poly.type
_entity_poly.pdbx_seq_one_letter_code
_entity_poly.pdbx_strand_id
1 'polypeptide(L)'
;MDTFFAAVSLFRRRKYDECIEVCNELLQNNALHQGPWELKMRSMTQRVYIDDIEADDDVAEDILDTQTIATAPRPGTSIRTAAAMATSTAAGKGTAAGARPRTGTGRPITGISRPGTLSLQRPGSTLGNKTALKTARTAGSARNIRLGSASMFAVGDPTGPLFHISRLHPDKYADKDSLSKPLFQYLYYHEGEVRKAMALCDAVLNLKRSAAGWWWNTQKARCLIATGSPREAEQYLRTALVEFFHPDTVLLLARIYIKIDQPSAALEVCKSGLEKLPNDITLLTQQARILELVGNLSASVRRYRQISQLDSMNTEALACIAVSYFYGNQPETALLYYRRILSMGAHSAELYCNIGLCCLYGGQLDLVFPCFQRAIRMATIPELKADIWYNLSFVALTTGDVHLARRCLRLCIAINGSHGSALNNMAVMVARQKQYAKARSYLMAAKAALPANDEIKCNLEYLENFE
;
A
#
# COMPACT_ATOMS: atom_id res chain seq x y z
N MET A 1 37.17 -26.07 3.44
CA MET A 1 35.72 -26.34 3.31
C MET A 1 35.36 -26.20 1.84
N ASP A 2 34.39 -26.97 1.35
CA ASP A 2 33.89 -26.80 -0.02
C ASP A 2 33.37 -25.36 -0.22
N THR A 3 33.90 -24.68 -1.24
CA THR A 3 33.61 -23.27 -1.55
C THR A 3 32.15 -23.08 -1.98
N PHE A 4 31.56 -24.08 -2.66
CA PHE A 4 30.14 -24.03 -3.01
C PHE A 4 29.25 -24.19 -1.78
N PHE A 5 29.58 -25.11 -0.87
CA PHE A 5 28.87 -25.25 0.40
C PHE A 5 28.93 -23.95 1.25
N ALA A 6 30.07 -23.26 1.26
CA ALA A 6 30.20 -21.97 1.92
C ALA A 6 29.22 -20.94 1.32
N ALA A 7 29.11 -20.85 -0.01
CA ALA A 7 28.15 -19.97 -0.68
C ALA A 7 26.69 -20.31 -0.30
N VAL A 8 26.32 -21.59 -0.28
CA VAL A 8 24.97 -22.02 0.16
C VAL A 8 24.70 -21.63 1.61
N SER A 9 25.71 -21.73 2.48
CA SER A 9 25.61 -21.30 3.87
C SER A 9 25.38 -19.80 4.00
N LEU A 10 26.09 -18.98 3.22
CA LEU A 10 25.92 -17.52 3.17
C LEU A 10 24.51 -17.13 2.70
N PHE A 11 24.02 -17.78 1.65
CA PHE A 11 22.65 -17.56 1.16
C PHE A 11 21.60 -17.85 2.23
N ARG A 12 21.73 -18.98 2.96
CA ARG A 12 20.80 -19.33 4.05
C ARG A 12 20.83 -18.32 5.20
N ARG A 13 21.97 -17.68 5.45
CA ARG A 13 22.14 -16.62 6.47
C ARG A 13 21.71 -15.23 5.98
N ARG A 14 21.12 -15.12 4.79
CA ARG A 14 20.72 -13.86 4.14
C ARG A 14 21.88 -12.90 3.85
N LYS A 15 23.10 -13.43 3.77
CA LYS A 15 24.30 -12.68 3.35
C LYS A 15 24.44 -12.76 1.84
N TYR A 16 23.58 -12.03 1.13
CA TYR A 16 23.45 -12.17 -0.32
C TYR A 16 24.64 -11.61 -1.10
N ASP A 17 25.22 -10.49 -0.68
CA ASP A 17 26.34 -9.88 -1.39
C ASP A 17 27.61 -10.75 -1.31
N GLU A 18 27.99 -11.21 -0.12
CA GLU A 18 29.09 -12.17 0.08
C GLU A 18 28.86 -13.47 -0.73
N CYS A 19 27.61 -13.95 -0.81
CA CYS A 19 27.27 -15.12 -1.61
C CYS A 19 27.46 -14.89 -3.12
N ILE A 20 27.16 -13.68 -3.62
CA ILE A 20 27.33 -13.33 -5.04
C ILE A 20 28.82 -13.32 -5.41
N GLU A 21 29.67 -12.79 -4.53
CA GLU A 21 31.13 -12.74 -4.72
C GLU A 21 31.72 -14.16 -4.81
N VAL A 22 31.39 -15.04 -3.87
CA VAL A 22 31.85 -16.44 -3.90
C VAL A 22 31.33 -17.17 -5.16
N CYS A 23 30.08 -16.93 -5.56
CA CYS A 23 29.56 -17.48 -6.81
C CYS A 23 30.30 -16.93 -8.05
N ASN A 24 30.75 -15.68 -8.05
CA ASN A 24 31.54 -15.12 -9.14
C ASN A 24 32.89 -15.84 -9.27
N GLU A 25 33.59 -16.06 -8.16
CA GLU A 25 34.86 -16.80 -8.15
C GLU A 25 34.68 -18.24 -8.66
N LEU A 26 33.62 -18.92 -8.20
CA LEU A 26 33.29 -20.27 -8.67
C LEU A 26 33.02 -20.32 -10.18
N LEU A 27 32.32 -19.33 -10.72
CA LEU A 27 32.00 -19.25 -12.14
C LEU A 27 33.18 -18.83 -13.01
N GLN A 28 34.10 -18.01 -12.48
CA GLN A 28 35.38 -17.70 -13.15
C GLN A 28 36.25 -18.94 -13.27
N ASN A 29 36.29 -19.77 -12.23
CA ASN A 29 37.06 -21.02 -12.22
C ASN A 29 36.44 -22.08 -13.13
N ASN A 30 35.11 -22.20 -13.16
CA ASN A 30 34.40 -23.11 -14.07
C ASN A 30 33.00 -22.58 -14.43
N ALA A 31 32.87 -22.08 -15.67
CA ALA A 31 31.65 -21.48 -16.17
C ALA A 31 30.50 -22.47 -16.42
N LEU A 32 30.77 -23.79 -16.49
CA LEU A 32 29.77 -24.81 -16.82
C LEU A 32 28.98 -25.31 -15.60
N HIS A 33 29.40 -24.96 -14.38
CA HIS A 33 28.68 -25.39 -13.17
C HIS A 33 27.33 -24.66 -13.04
N GLN A 34 26.23 -25.41 -13.13
CA GLN A 34 24.88 -24.86 -13.04
C GLN A 34 24.48 -24.40 -11.63
N GLY A 35 25.01 -25.04 -10.58
CA GLY A 35 24.69 -24.72 -9.19
C GLY A 35 25.04 -23.28 -8.77
N PRO A 36 26.27 -22.80 -9.02
CA PRO A 36 26.64 -21.40 -8.77
C PRO A 36 25.80 -20.39 -9.56
N TRP A 37 25.42 -20.71 -10.82
CA TRP A 37 24.49 -19.88 -11.60
C TRP A 37 23.11 -19.78 -10.93
N GLU A 38 22.55 -20.92 -10.49
CA GLU A 38 21.27 -20.96 -9.76
C GLU A 38 21.33 -20.11 -8.49
N LEU A 39 22.36 -20.34 -7.68
CA LEU A 39 22.52 -19.69 -6.38
C LEU A 39 22.73 -18.18 -6.55
N LYS A 40 23.50 -17.76 -7.56
CA LYS A 40 23.69 -16.35 -7.90
C LYS A 40 22.41 -15.67 -8.36
N MET A 41 21.60 -16.31 -9.22
CA MET A 41 20.29 -15.77 -9.59
C MET A 41 19.39 -15.59 -8.37
N ARG A 42 19.37 -16.58 -7.47
CA ARG A 42 18.56 -16.54 -6.25
C ARG A 42 19.04 -15.48 -5.25
N SER A 43 20.34 -15.30 -5.07
CA SER A 43 20.86 -14.25 -4.18
C SER A 43 20.56 -12.85 -4.73
N MET A 44 20.73 -12.64 -6.04
CA MET A 44 20.41 -11.38 -6.70
C MET A 44 18.91 -11.05 -6.62
N THR A 45 18.03 -12.04 -6.77
CA THR A 45 16.58 -11.82 -6.61
C THR A 45 16.20 -11.53 -5.17
N GLN A 46 16.67 -12.33 -4.21
CA GLN A 46 16.32 -12.15 -2.79
C GLN A 46 16.81 -10.82 -2.22
N ARG A 47 17.89 -10.24 -2.78
CA ARG A 47 18.36 -8.89 -2.44
C ARG A 47 17.33 -7.79 -2.79
N VAL A 48 16.54 -7.98 -3.85
CA VAL A 48 15.58 -6.98 -4.38
C VAL A 48 14.13 -7.45 -4.24
N TYR A 49 13.90 -8.64 -3.67
CA TYR A 49 12.58 -9.26 -3.63
C TYR A 49 11.60 -8.40 -2.85
N ILE A 50 10.46 -8.14 -3.47
CA ILE A 50 9.32 -7.44 -2.88
C ILE A 50 8.11 -8.33 -3.09
N ASP A 51 7.31 -8.51 -2.04
CA ASP A 51 6.05 -9.24 -2.15
C ASP A 51 5.09 -8.46 -3.05
N ASP A 52 4.84 -9.01 -4.24
CA ASP A 52 4.03 -8.39 -5.26
C ASP A 52 2.54 -8.60 -5.03
N ILE A 53 2.10 -9.39 -4.04
CA ILE A 53 0.67 -9.62 -3.75
C ILE A 53 -0.05 -8.30 -3.47
N GLU A 54 0.58 -7.39 -2.74
CA GLU A 54 0.02 -6.10 -2.31
C GLU A 54 0.54 -4.88 -3.10
N ALA A 55 1.32 -5.12 -4.16
CA ALA A 55 1.91 -4.05 -4.96
C ALA A 55 0.86 -3.25 -5.73
N ASP A 56 1.08 -1.93 -5.83
CA ASP A 56 0.22 -1.04 -6.61
C ASP A 56 0.38 -1.21 -8.11
N ASP A 57 -0.73 -1.04 -8.81
CA ASP A 57 -0.77 -0.90 -10.26
C ASP A 57 -0.62 0.58 -10.65
N ASP A 58 -0.07 0.84 -11.85
CA ASP A 58 0.24 2.18 -12.31
C ASP A 58 -1.00 3.09 -12.42
N VAL A 59 -0.87 4.34 -11.95
CA VAL A 59 -1.93 5.39 -12.01
C VAL A 59 -2.45 5.64 -13.44
N ALA A 60 -1.64 5.35 -14.47
CA ALA A 60 -2.04 5.49 -15.86
C ALA A 60 -3.08 4.42 -16.30
N GLU A 61 -3.03 3.21 -15.73
CA GLU A 61 -4.00 2.14 -16.02
C GLU A 61 -5.38 2.49 -15.48
N ASP A 62 -5.44 3.19 -14.34
CA ASP A 62 -6.67 3.61 -13.69
C ASP A 62 -7.50 4.63 -14.50
N ILE A 63 -6.85 5.43 -15.35
CA ILE A 63 -7.49 6.47 -16.17
C ILE A 63 -8.10 5.88 -17.45
N LEU A 64 -7.46 4.86 -18.03
CA LEU A 64 -7.87 4.20 -19.28
C LEU A 64 -8.59 2.87 -19.01
N ASP A 65 -9.10 2.69 -17.79
CA ASP A 65 -9.68 1.45 -17.29
C ASP A 65 -10.95 1.07 -18.07
N THR A 66 -10.78 0.19 -19.06
CA THR A 66 -11.84 -0.41 -19.89
C THR A 66 -12.38 -1.71 -19.30
N GLN A 67 -11.87 -2.13 -18.14
CA GLN A 67 -12.07 -3.50 -17.65
C GLN A 67 -13.29 -3.63 -16.75
N THR A 68 -13.74 -2.51 -16.16
CA THR A 68 -14.97 -2.44 -15.38
C THR A 68 -16.20 -2.64 -16.26
N ILE A 69 -17.03 -3.63 -15.90
CA ILE A 69 -18.22 -4.01 -16.68
C ILE A 69 -19.35 -2.98 -16.53
N ALA A 70 -19.59 -2.52 -15.30
CA ALA A 70 -20.69 -1.61 -14.99
C ALA A 70 -20.20 -0.16 -14.91
N THR A 71 -20.78 0.71 -15.71
CA THR A 71 -20.52 2.16 -15.68
C THR A 71 -21.29 2.86 -14.55
N ALA A 72 -22.47 2.37 -14.20
CA ALA A 72 -23.31 2.84 -13.11
C ALA A 72 -23.77 1.69 -12.18
N PRO A 73 -22.85 1.10 -11.41
CA PRO A 73 -23.18 -0.01 -10.50
C PRO A 73 -24.09 0.44 -9.36
N ARG A 74 -24.90 -0.48 -8.84
CA ARG A 74 -25.73 -0.24 -7.64
C ARG A 74 -24.83 0.24 -6.48
N PRO A 75 -25.30 1.15 -5.62
CA PRO A 75 -24.54 1.54 -4.43
C PRO A 75 -24.13 0.32 -3.60
N GLY A 76 -22.84 0.22 -3.30
CA GLY A 76 -22.26 -0.85 -2.45
C GLY A 76 -21.85 -2.12 -3.19
N THR A 77 -22.14 -2.25 -4.49
CA THR A 77 -21.67 -3.38 -5.31
C THR A 77 -20.38 -3.07 -6.07
N SER A 78 -19.89 -1.83 -5.97
CA SER A 78 -18.65 -1.34 -6.58
C SER A 78 -17.89 -0.49 -5.57
N ILE A 79 -16.57 -0.53 -5.65
CA ILE A 79 -15.65 0.22 -4.81
C ILE A 79 -15.74 1.73 -5.15
N ARG A 80 -16.22 2.08 -6.36
CA ARG A 80 -16.45 3.45 -6.81
C ARG A 80 -17.68 4.07 -6.16
N THR A 81 -18.78 3.32 -6.05
CA THR A 81 -20.05 3.83 -5.47
C THR A 81 -20.15 3.63 -3.97
N ALA A 82 -19.31 2.78 -3.37
CA ALA A 82 -19.32 2.51 -1.93
C ALA A 82 -19.07 3.77 -1.07
N ALA A 83 -18.22 4.69 -1.53
CA ALA A 83 -17.94 5.95 -0.83
C ALA A 83 -19.17 6.87 -0.69
N ALA A 84 -20.13 6.77 -1.63
CA ALA A 84 -21.39 7.50 -1.62
C ALA A 84 -22.46 6.89 -0.68
N MET A 85 -22.27 5.66 -0.20
CA MET A 85 -23.20 5.03 0.75
C MET A 85 -22.84 5.33 2.22
N ALA A 86 -21.55 5.57 2.50
CA ALA A 86 -21.09 6.01 3.82
C ALA A 86 -21.66 7.40 4.20
N THR A 87 -22.10 8.21 3.24
CA THR A 87 -22.74 9.51 3.49
C THR A 87 -24.24 9.39 3.80
N SER A 88 -24.94 8.36 3.28
CA SER A 88 -26.40 8.21 3.46
C SER A 88 -26.78 7.34 4.65
N THR A 89 -25.95 6.37 5.03
CA THR A 89 -26.26 5.41 6.12
C THR A 89 -25.72 5.83 7.49
N ALA A 90 -24.88 6.87 7.57
CA ALA A 90 -24.37 7.43 8.82
C ALA A 90 -25.44 8.20 9.65
N ALA A 91 -26.69 8.29 9.16
CA ALA A 91 -27.84 8.66 9.99
C ALA A 91 -28.22 7.55 10.99
N GLY A 92 -27.68 6.33 10.84
CA GLY A 92 -27.94 5.18 11.72
C GLY A 92 -26.68 4.64 12.40
N LYS A 93 -26.40 5.10 13.63
CA LYS A 93 -25.58 4.41 14.66
C LYS A 93 -24.17 3.92 14.30
N GLY A 94 -23.50 4.47 13.30
CA GLY A 94 -22.07 4.24 13.05
C GLY A 94 -21.41 5.56 12.70
N THR A 95 -20.49 6.02 13.56
CA THR A 95 -19.60 7.20 13.42
C THR A 95 -20.15 8.30 12.51
N ALA A 96 -20.69 9.36 13.10
CA ALA A 96 -21.22 10.53 12.38
C ALA A 96 -20.27 10.92 11.24
N ALA A 97 -20.84 11.19 10.06
CA ALA A 97 -20.12 11.51 8.82
C ALA A 97 -19.09 12.65 8.94
N GLY A 98 -19.09 13.41 10.04
CA GLY A 98 -18.10 14.45 10.35
C GLY A 98 -16.95 14.06 11.30
N ALA A 99 -16.91 12.85 11.87
CA ALA A 99 -15.91 12.52 12.92
C ALA A 99 -14.58 11.97 12.37
N ARG A 100 -14.60 11.17 11.30
CA ARG A 100 -13.38 10.55 10.72
C ARG A 100 -12.94 11.31 9.47
N PRO A 101 -11.73 11.90 9.43
CA PRO A 101 -11.22 12.58 8.26
C PRO A 101 -11.20 11.66 7.04
N ARG A 102 -11.43 12.28 5.88
CA ARG A 102 -11.47 11.60 4.59
C ARG A 102 -10.25 11.99 3.76
N THR A 103 -9.74 11.04 2.99
CA THR A 103 -8.71 11.27 1.97
C THR A 103 -9.33 12.01 0.77
N GLY A 104 -8.50 12.47 -0.17
CA GLY A 104 -8.95 13.25 -1.33
C GLY A 104 -10.01 12.57 -2.22
N THR A 105 -10.22 11.26 -2.06
CA THR A 105 -11.28 10.45 -2.74
C THR A 105 -12.59 10.37 -1.96
N GLY A 106 -12.70 11.01 -0.79
CA GLY A 106 -13.86 10.91 0.09
C GLY A 106 -13.91 9.62 0.91
N ARG A 107 -12.84 8.82 0.94
CA ARG A 107 -12.76 7.61 1.78
C ARG A 107 -12.22 7.95 3.18
N PRO A 108 -12.73 7.35 4.27
CA PRO A 108 -12.17 7.55 5.59
C PRO A 108 -10.72 7.04 5.66
N ILE A 109 -9.83 7.76 6.36
CA ILE A 109 -8.43 7.37 6.54
C ILE A 109 -8.33 6.02 7.26
N THR A 110 -7.53 5.07 6.77
CA THR A 110 -7.32 3.72 7.32
C THR A 110 -6.34 3.71 8.51
N GLY A 111 -6.28 2.61 9.27
CA GLY A 111 -5.37 2.50 10.43
C GLY A 111 -3.91 2.18 10.08
N ILE A 112 -3.67 1.70 8.87
CA ILE A 112 -2.33 1.42 8.36
C ILE A 112 -2.25 1.89 6.89
N SER A 113 -1.14 2.49 6.51
CA SER A 113 -0.82 2.74 5.10
C SER A 113 -0.26 1.47 4.47
N ARG A 114 -0.83 1.03 3.36
CA ARG A 114 -0.30 -0.08 2.56
C ARG A 114 0.22 0.50 1.24
N PRO A 115 1.06 -0.23 0.49
CA PRO A 115 1.30 0.11 -0.90
C PRO A 115 -0.05 0.17 -1.64
N GLY A 116 -0.75 -0.98 -1.74
CA GLY A 116 -2.09 -1.16 -2.31
C GLY A 116 -3.26 -0.27 -1.85
N THR A 117 -3.08 0.67 -0.91
CA THR A 117 -4.20 1.50 -0.43
C THR A 117 -4.58 2.55 -1.47
N LEU A 118 -5.70 2.30 -2.16
CA LEU A 118 -6.41 3.21 -3.08
C LEU A 118 -7.02 4.44 -2.36
N SER A 119 -6.23 5.13 -1.54
CA SER A 119 -6.57 6.40 -0.89
C SER A 119 -6.13 7.62 -1.70
N LEU A 120 -5.26 7.42 -2.70
CA LEU A 120 -4.92 8.44 -3.68
C LEU A 120 -6.06 8.61 -4.69
N GLN A 121 -6.25 9.86 -5.12
CA GLN A 121 -7.16 10.22 -6.19
C GLN A 121 -6.90 9.34 -7.42
N ARG A 122 -7.89 8.54 -7.84
CA ARG A 122 -7.97 8.16 -9.26
C ARG A 122 -8.08 9.46 -10.04
N PRO A 123 -7.12 9.80 -10.91
CA PRO A 123 -7.20 11.04 -11.65
C PRO A 123 -8.42 10.97 -12.55
N GLY A 124 -9.35 11.93 -12.39
CA GLY A 124 -10.29 12.25 -13.45
C GLY A 124 -9.55 12.79 -14.68
N SER A 125 -10.31 13.24 -15.68
CA SER A 125 -9.79 13.67 -16.98
C SER A 125 -8.51 14.54 -16.91
N THR A 126 -7.67 14.35 -17.92
CA THR A 126 -6.26 14.76 -18.04
C THR A 126 -5.95 16.26 -17.81
N LEU A 127 -6.96 17.13 -17.73
CA LEU A 127 -6.76 18.57 -17.56
C LEU A 127 -6.71 19.05 -16.10
N GLY A 128 -7.30 18.33 -15.13
CA GLY A 128 -7.53 18.88 -13.77
C GLY A 128 -6.41 18.68 -12.75
N ASN A 129 -5.46 17.75 -12.96
CA ASN A 129 -4.76 17.09 -11.84
C ASN A 129 -3.23 17.21 -11.84
N LYS A 130 -2.64 18.29 -12.36
CA LYS A 130 -1.18 18.50 -12.31
C LYS A 130 -0.61 18.64 -10.88
N THR A 131 -1.44 18.92 -9.88
CA THR A 131 -1.03 19.14 -8.47
C THR A 131 -1.15 17.92 -7.57
N ALA A 132 -1.98 16.93 -7.93
CA ALA A 132 -2.14 15.66 -7.20
C ALA A 132 -0.94 14.70 -7.38
N LEU A 133 -0.02 15.04 -8.29
CA LEU A 133 1.16 14.25 -8.66
C LEU A 133 2.33 14.34 -7.65
N LYS A 134 2.24 15.11 -6.57
CA LYS A 134 3.43 15.42 -5.73
C LYS A 134 3.77 14.41 -4.64
N THR A 135 2.80 13.65 -4.14
CA THR A 135 3.08 12.49 -3.25
C THR A 135 3.27 11.20 -4.04
N ALA A 136 3.12 11.26 -5.37
CA ALA A 136 3.50 10.16 -6.23
C ALA A 136 5.01 9.99 -6.12
N ARG A 137 5.43 8.92 -5.44
CA ARG A 137 6.57 8.16 -5.95
C ARG A 137 6.27 7.96 -7.43
N THR A 138 7.03 8.68 -8.24
CA THR A 138 7.03 8.71 -9.70
C THR A 138 6.32 7.54 -10.37
N ALA A 139 5.41 7.88 -11.30
CA ALA A 139 4.77 7.00 -12.28
C ALA A 139 5.66 5.83 -12.74
N GLY A 140 5.49 4.71 -12.04
CA GLY A 140 6.28 3.52 -12.21
C GLY A 140 5.89 2.52 -11.14
N SER A 141 4.96 1.64 -11.49
CA SER A 141 4.89 0.28 -10.96
C SER A 141 6.32 -0.27 -10.91
N ALA A 142 6.59 -1.24 -10.03
CA ALA A 142 7.91 -1.85 -9.84
C ALA A 142 8.69 -2.16 -11.15
N ARG A 143 7.97 -2.30 -12.28
CA ARG A 143 8.44 -2.18 -13.66
C ARG A 143 9.47 -1.11 -13.99
N ASN A 144 9.38 0.11 -13.45
CA ASN A 144 10.19 1.25 -13.89
C ASN A 144 11.30 1.66 -12.92
N ILE A 145 11.39 1.06 -11.73
CA ILE A 145 12.40 1.44 -10.72
C ILE A 145 13.84 1.15 -11.20
N ARG A 146 14.01 0.39 -12.30
CA ARG A 146 15.32 0.11 -12.93
C ARG A 146 15.48 0.49 -14.39
N LEU A 147 14.56 1.25 -14.97
CA LEU A 147 14.75 1.74 -16.35
C LEU A 147 15.83 2.84 -16.47
N GLY A 148 16.37 3.33 -15.34
CA GLY A 148 17.35 4.43 -15.30
C GLY A 148 18.83 4.04 -15.09
N SER A 149 19.20 2.75 -15.02
CA SER A 149 20.59 2.36 -14.72
C SER A 149 21.11 1.23 -15.61
N ALA A 150 20.81 1.27 -16.91
CA ALA A 150 21.25 0.28 -17.90
C ALA A 150 22.59 0.62 -18.57
N SER A 151 23.45 1.43 -17.96
CA SER A 151 24.72 1.84 -18.57
C SER A 151 25.83 2.02 -17.56
N MET A 152 26.54 0.93 -17.22
CA MET A 152 27.99 0.85 -17.03
C MET A 152 28.36 -0.63 -16.93
N PHE A 153 29.08 -1.17 -17.92
CA PHE A 153 29.41 -2.60 -18.01
C PHE A 153 30.90 -2.82 -17.76
N ALA A 154 31.23 -3.45 -16.62
CA ALA A 154 32.51 -4.11 -16.40
C ALA A 154 32.27 -5.47 -15.73
N VAL A 155 32.97 -6.49 -16.22
CA VAL A 155 32.99 -7.84 -15.65
C VAL A 155 33.76 -7.75 -14.32
N GLY A 156 33.06 -7.82 -13.18
CA GLY A 156 33.69 -7.78 -11.85
C GLY A 156 32.83 -7.16 -10.75
N ASP A 157 31.84 -6.33 -11.09
CA ASP A 157 31.05 -5.64 -10.06
C ASP A 157 29.95 -6.53 -9.45
N PRO A 158 29.75 -6.55 -8.12
CA PRO A 158 28.61 -7.23 -7.46
C PRO A 158 27.24 -6.62 -7.83
N THR A 159 27.25 -5.49 -8.52
CA THR A 159 26.10 -4.77 -9.08
C THR A 159 26.01 -4.88 -10.60
N GLY A 160 26.94 -5.55 -11.27
CA GLY A 160 26.90 -5.77 -12.71
C GLY A 160 25.76 -6.72 -13.14
N PRO A 161 25.20 -6.56 -14.35
CA PRO A 161 24.16 -7.46 -14.85
C PRO A 161 24.72 -8.87 -15.06
N LEU A 162 23.93 -9.88 -14.69
CA LEU A 162 24.33 -11.28 -14.70
C LEU A 162 24.60 -11.80 -16.13
N PHE A 163 23.73 -11.45 -17.07
CA PHE A 163 23.86 -11.73 -18.50
C PHE A 163 23.04 -10.71 -19.32
N HIS A 164 23.33 -10.58 -20.62
CA HIS A 164 22.53 -9.75 -21.52
C HIS A 164 21.20 -10.42 -21.83
N ILE A 165 20.11 -9.83 -21.36
CA ILE A 165 18.77 -10.39 -21.46
C ILE A 165 18.30 -10.50 -22.91
N SER A 166 18.76 -9.63 -23.82
CA SER A 166 18.40 -9.69 -25.25
C SER A 166 18.87 -10.97 -25.94
N ARG A 167 19.95 -11.58 -25.43
CA ARG A 167 20.53 -12.82 -25.98
C ARG A 167 19.93 -14.08 -25.35
N LEU A 168 19.12 -13.94 -24.30
CA LEU A 168 18.50 -15.05 -23.60
C LEU A 168 17.27 -15.55 -24.37
N HIS A 169 17.33 -16.79 -24.85
CA HIS A 169 16.16 -17.49 -25.39
C HIS A 169 15.51 -18.34 -24.29
N PRO A 170 14.32 -17.96 -23.79
CA PRO A 170 13.68 -18.62 -22.65
C PRO A 170 13.33 -20.09 -22.94
N ASP A 171 13.00 -20.42 -24.18
CA ASP A 171 12.60 -21.78 -24.61
C ASP A 171 13.65 -22.83 -24.28
N LYS A 172 14.94 -22.49 -24.40
CA LYS A 172 16.07 -23.40 -24.11
C LYS A 172 16.21 -23.77 -22.63
N TYR A 173 15.61 -22.98 -21.75
CA TYR A 173 15.68 -23.17 -20.30
C TYR A 173 14.40 -23.77 -19.73
N ALA A 174 13.34 -23.89 -20.54
CA ALA A 174 12.06 -24.43 -20.10
C ALA A 174 12.12 -25.92 -19.72
N ASP A 175 12.97 -26.70 -20.38
CA ASP A 175 13.20 -28.12 -20.06
C ASP A 175 13.98 -28.33 -18.75
N LYS A 176 14.74 -27.31 -18.29
CA LYS A 176 15.63 -27.42 -17.14
C LYS A 176 14.91 -26.98 -15.86
N ASP A 177 14.31 -27.93 -15.14
CA ASP A 177 13.52 -27.63 -13.94
C ASP A 177 14.33 -26.89 -12.84
N SER A 178 15.62 -27.22 -12.69
CA SER A 178 16.52 -26.59 -11.71
C SER A 178 16.75 -25.10 -11.97
N LEU A 179 16.87 -24.70 -13.24
CA LEU A 179 17.21 -23.33 -13.64
C LEU A 179 15.97 -22.49 -14.01
N SER A 180 14.90 -23.12 -14.49
CA SER A 180 13.70 -22.42 -14.97
C SER A 180 13.04 -21.56 -13.89
N LYS A 181 12.86 -22.06 -12.66
CA LYS A 181 12.22 -21.29 -11.57
C LYS A 181 13.09 -20.12 -11.10
N PRO A 182 14.40 -20.31 -10.82
CA PRO A 182 15.29 -19.20 -10.47
C PRO A 182 15.44 -18.17 -11.59
N LEU A 183 15.48 -18.62 -12.85
CA LEU A 183 15.52 -17.74 -14.01
C LEU A 183 14.25 -16.91 -14.13
N PHE A 184 13.07 -17.51 -13.94
CA PHE A 184 11.81 -16.77 -13.90
C PHE A 184 11.84 -15.70 -12.81
N GLN A 185 12.20 -16.07 -11.58
CA GLN A 185 12.28 -15.13 -10.46
C GLN A 185 13.27 -13.99 -10.74
N TYR A 186 14.39 -14.28 -11.41
CA TYR A 186 15.37 -13.27 -11.82
C TYR A 186 14.80 -12.30 -12.85
N LEU A 187 14.20 -12.81 -13.92
CA LEU A 187 13.59 -11.98 -14.96
C LEU A 187 12.45 -11.11 -14.42
N TYR A 188 11.63 -11.66 -13.52
CA TYR A 188 10.47 -10.97 -12.97
C TYR A 188 10.83 -9.95 -11.89
N TYR A 189 11.57 -10.36 -10.84
CA TYR A 189 11.83 -9.50 -9.67
C TYR A 189 13.10 -8.64 -9.79
N HIS A 190 14.19 -9.15 -10.39
CA HIS A 190 15.45 -8.41 -10.46
C HIS A 190 15.51 -7.49 -11.70
N GLU A 191 15.17 -8.01 -12.87
CA GLU A 191 15.24 -7.26 -14.13
C GLU A 191 13.95 -6.49 -14.44
N GLY A 192 12.80 -6.96 -13.95
CA GLY A 192 11.49 -6.36 -14.26
C GLY A 192 11.00 -6.63 -15.70
N GLU A 193 11.65 -7.51 -16.46
CA GLU A 193 11.26 -7.87 -17.82
C GLU A 193 10.11 -8.89 -17.84
N VAL A 194 8.89 -8.40 -17.59
CA VAL A 194 7.67 -9.24 -17.51
C VAL A 194 7.39 -10.02 -18.79
N ARG A 195 7.68 -9.47 -19.98
CA ARG A 195 7.38 -10.13 -21.26
C ARG A 195 8.22 -11.40 -21.48
N LYS A 196 9.51 -11.37 -21.14
CA LYS A 196 10.37 -12.56 -21.27
C LYS A 196 10.08 -13.58 -20.18
N ALA A 197 9.74 -13.13 -18.97
CA ALA A 197 9.25 -14.01 -17.91
C ALA A 197 7.96 -14.74 -18.35
N MET A 198 7.03 -14.04 -19.02
CA MET A 198 5.82 -14.62 -19.58
C MET A 198 6.13 -15.65 -20.68
N ALA A 199 7.02 -15.33 -21.62
CA ALA A 199 7.45 -16.27 -22.67
C ALA A 199 8.06 -17.56 -22.08
N LEU A 200 8.84 -17.45 -21.00
CA LEU A 200 9.36 -18.61 -20.27
C LEU A 200 8.24 -19.45 -19.66
N CYS A 201 7.22 -18.82 -19.06
CA CYS A 201 6.06 -19.54 -18.55
C CYS A 201 5.32 -20.28 -19.68
N ASP A 202 5.12 -19.64 -20.82
CA ASP A 202 4.45 -20.25 -21.97
C ASP A 202 5.22 -21.46 -22.51
N ALA A 203 6.54 -21.33 -22.65
CA ALA A 203 7.40 -22.43 -23.05
C ALA A 203 7.27 -23.62 -22.09
N VAL A 204 7.32 -23.39 -20.78
CA VAL A 204 7.19 -24.44 -19.76
C VAL A 204 5.81 -25.09 -19.78
N LEU A 205 4.74 -24.30 -19.89
CA LEU A 205 3.36 -24.80 -19.92
C LEU A 205 3.08 -25.61 -21.19
N ASN A 206 3.67 -25.23 -22.33
CA ASN A 206 3.54 -25.97 -23.59
C ASN A 206 4.22 -27.35 -23.54
N LEU A 207 5.38 -27.44 -22.88
CA LEU A 207 6.12 -28.70 -22.71
C LEU A 207 5.43 -29.63 -21.71
N LYS A 208 4.90 -29.09 -20.61
CA LYS A 208 4.33 -29.86 -19.48
C LYS A 208 2.80 -29.95 -19.55
N ARG A 209 2.22 -30.09 -20.75
CA ARG A 209 0.79 -29.90 -21.06
C ARG A 209 -0.23 -30.68 -20.18
N SER A 210 0.18 -31.73 -19.47
CA SER A 210 -0.66 -32.50 -18.52
C SER A 210 -0.21 -32.41 -17.04
N ALA A 211 0.97 -31.87 -16.77
CA ALA A 211 1.55 -31.71 -15.43
C ALA A 211 2.09 -30.27 -15.24
N ALA A 212 1.36 -29.30 -15.79
CA ALA A 212 1.60 -27.90 -15.52
C ALA A 212 1.45 -27.71 -14.00
N GLY A 213 2.55 -27.36 -13.32
CA GLY A 213 2.47 -27.16 -11.88
C GLY A 213 1.69 -25.90 -11.56
N TRP A 214 0.82 -25.96 -10.54
CA TRP A 214 0.08 -24.82 -9.98
C TRP A 214 0.92 -23.53 -9.87
N TRP A 215 2.21 -23.70 -9.55
CA TRP A 215 3.18 -22.61 -9.43
C TRP A 215 3.37 -21.83 -10.74
N TRP A 216 3.49 -22.52 -11.89
CA TRP A 216 3.66 -21.88 -13.20
C TRP A 216 2.38 -21.20 -13.67
N ASN A 217 1.22 -21.80 -13.41
CA ASN A 217 -0.08 -21.15 -13.65
C ASN A 217 -0.21 -19.85 -12.82
N THR A 218 0.24 -19.89 -11.56
CA THR A 218 0.28 -18.70 -10.68
C THR A 218 1.26 -17.64 -11.19
N GLN A 219 2.46 -18.04 -11.63
CA GLN A 219 3.46 -17.11 -12.20
C GLN A 219 2.99 -16.47 -13.50
N LYS A 220 2.34 -17.24 -14.38
CA LYS A 220 1.75 -16.71 -15.61
C LYS A 220 0.66 -15.69 -15.29
N ALA A 221 -0.20 -15.98 -14.32
CA ALA A 221 -1.19 -15.01 -13.84
C ALA A 221 -0.55 -13.73 -13.30
N ARG A 222 0.54 -13.81 -12.52
CA ARG A 222 1.31 -12.62 -12.06
C ARG A 222 1.85 -11.79 -13.22
N CYS A 223 2.36 -12.45 -14.26
CA CYS A 223 2.81 -11.76 -15.47
C CYS A 223 1.65 -11.06 -16.20
N LEU A 224 0.49 -11.71 -16.30
CA LEU A 224 -0.72 -11.17 -16.94
C LEU A 224 -1.32 -9.99 -16.16
N ILE A 225 -1.37 -10.09 -14.82
CA ILE A 225 -1.77 -8.98 -13.94
C ILE A 225 -0.86 -7.78 -14.19
N ALA A 226 0.45 -8.02 -14.21
CA ALA A 226 1.41 -6.99 -14.52
C ALA A 226 1.17 -6.41 -15.93
N THR A 227 0.98 -7.22 -16.99
CA THR A 227 0.70 -6.72 -18.37
C THR A 227 -0.65 -6.03 -18.53
N GLY A 228 -1.48 -5.99 -17.49
CA GLY A 228 -2.78 -5.34 -17.53
C GLY A 228 -3.87 -6.21 -18.15
N SER A 229 -3.71 -7.54 -18.20
CA SER A 229 -4.71 -8.49 -18.71
C SER A 229 -5.29 -9.40 -17.59
N PRO A 230 -6.00 -8.85 -16.58
CA PRO A 230 -6.43 -9.61 -15.40
C PRO A 230 -7.52 -10.66 -15.68
N ARG A 231 -8.31 -10.52 -16.76
CA ARG A 231 -9.34 -11.51 -17.12
C ARG A 231 -8.75 -12.83 -17.60
N GLU A 232 -7.65 -12.77 -18.35
CA GLU A 232 -6.92 -13.98 -18.75
C GLU A 232 -6.24 -14.61 -17.53
N ALA A 233 -5.68 -13.78 -16.64
CA ALA A 233 -5.05 -14.23 -15.40
C ALA A 233 -6.00 -15.02 -14.49
N GLU A 234 -7.29 -14.64 -14.43
CA GLU A 234 -8.32 -15.35 -13.64
C GLU A 234 -8.43 -16.84 -14.02
N GLN A 235 -8.36 -17.15 -15.32
CA GLN A 235 -8.48 -18.53 -15.80
C GLN A 235 -7.33 -19.39 -15.28
N TYR A 236 -6.09 -18.88 -15.37
CA TYR A 236 -4.90 -19.58 -14.88
C TYR A 236 -4.89 -19.75 -13.36
N LEU A 237 -5.37 -18.75 -12.59
CA LEU A 237 -5.48 -18.89 -11.13
C LEU A 237 -6.55 -19.90 -10.72
N ARG A 238 -7.69 -19.96 -11.42
CA ARG A 238 -8.72 -20.98 -11.16
C ARG A 238 -8.20 -22.39 -11.44
N THR A 239 -7.44 -22.59 -12.53
CA THR A 239 -6.80 -23.88 -12.79
C THR A 239 -5.78 -24.23 -11.70
N ALA A 240 -4.97 -23.27 -11.26
CA ALA A 240 -4.00 -23.48 -10.18
C ALA A 240 -4.68 -23.88 -8.86
N LEU A 241 -5.80 -23.24 -8.51
CA LEU A 241 -6.59 -23.53 -7.31
C LEU A 241 -7.21 -24.92 -7.29
N VAL A 242 -7.56 -25.47 -8.47
CA VAL A 242 -8.08 -26.83 -8.61
C VAL A 242 -6.95 -27.85 -8.43
N GLU A 243 -5.76 -27.57 -8.97
CA GLU A 243 -4.57 -28.44 -8.83
C GLU A 243 -4.04 -28.47 -7.40
N PHE A 244 -3.83 -27.30 -6.79
CA PHE A 244 -3.32 -27.18 -5.44
C PHE A 244 -3.84 -25.90 -4.78
N PHE A 245 -4.47 -26.07 -3.61
CA PHE A 245 -4.97 -24.94 -2.85
C PHE A 245 -3.83 -24.23 -2.09
N HIS A 246 -3.45 -23.03 -2.54
CA HIS A 246 -2.47 -22.18 -1.88
C HIS A 246 -3.07 -20.80 -1.52
N PRO A 247 -2.89 -20.26 -0.30
CA PRO A 247 -3.42 -18.95 0.09
C PRO A 247 -3.10 -17.84 -0.91
N ASP A 248 -1.83 -17.71 -1.35
CA ASP A 248 -1.41 -16.72 -2.35
C ASP A 248 -2.25 -16.70 -3.63
N THR A 249 -2.70 -17.87 -4.11
CA THR A 249 -3.53 -17.92 -5.32
C THR A 249 -4.91 -17.30 -5.09
N VAL A 250 -5.48 -17.48 -3.89
CA VAL A 250 -6.72 -16.83 -3.45
C VAL A 250 -6.51 -15.31 -3.29
N LEU A 251 -5.38 -14.89 -2.70
CA LEU A 251 -5.02 -13.48 -2.53
C LEU A 251 -4.88 -12.76 -3.89
N LEU A 252 -4.19 -13.38 -4.85
CA LEU A 252 -4.03 -12.85 -6.21
C LEU A 252 -5.36 -12.77 -6.96
N LEU A 253 -6.23 -13.77 -6.79
CA LEU A 253 -7.55 -13.79 -7.41
C LEU A 253 -8.46 -12.70 -6.81
N ALA A 254 -8.44 -12.52 -5.49
CA ALA A 254 -9.12 -11.41 -4.83
C ALA A 254 -8.62 -10.05 -5.34
N ARG A 255 -7.30 -9.89 -5.55
CA ARG A 255 -6.73 -8.68 -6.17
C ARG A 255 -7.25 -8.44 -7.58
N ILE A 256 -7.34 -9.47 -8.42
CA ILE A 256 -7.92 -9.37 -9.77
C ILE A 256 -9.35 -8.82 -9.71
N TYR A 257 -10.19 -9.36 -8.82
CA TYR A 257 -11.57 -8.88 -8.71
C TYR A 257 -11.67 -7.46 -8.14
N ILE A 258 -10.76 -7.05 -7.26
CA ILE A 258 -10.66 -5.65 -6.84
C ILE A 258 -10.30 -4.76 -8.04
N LYS A 259 -9.36 -5.18 -8.90
CA LYS A 259 -8.98 -4.45 -10.12
C LYS A 259 -10.12 -4.31 -11.11
N ILE A 260 -10.94 -5.36 -11.28
CA ILE A 260 -12.13 -5.38 -12.16
C ILE A 260 -13.35 -4.65 -11.53
N ASP A 261 -13.20 -4.13 -10.30
CA ASP A 261 -14.26 -3.46 -9.52
C ASP A 261 -15.45 -4.38 -9.16
N GLN A 262 -15.15 -5.64 -8.82
CA GLN A 262 -16.11 -6.65 -8.37
C GLN A 262 -15.82 -7.10 -6.91
N PRO A 263 -16.07 -6.24 -5.91
CA PRO A 263 -15.76 -6.55 -4.52
C PRO A 263 -16.58 -7.71 -3.94
N SER A 264 -17.80 -7.97 -4.44
CA SER A 264 -18.62 -9.11 -4.01
C SER A 264 -17.98 -10.44 -4.37
N ALA A 265 -17.50 -10.59 -5.61
CA ALA A 265 -16.78 -11.78 -6.07
C ALA A 265 -15.47 -11.97 -5.29
N ALA A 266 -14.74 -10.88 -5.00
CA ALA A 266 -13.55 -10.92 -4.16
C ALA A 266 -13.86 -11.45 -2.74
N LEU A 267 -14.97 -11.01 -2.13
CA LEU A 267 -15.41 -11.50 -0.82
C LEU A 267 -15.83 -12.97 -0.87
N GLU A 268 -16.49 -13.43 -1.92
CA GLU A 268 -16.87 -14.83 -2.11
C GLU A 268 -15.65 -15.73 -2.25
N VAL A 269 -14.64 -15.32 -3.01
CA VAL A 269 -13.39 -16.10 -3.12
C VAL A 269 -12.61 -16.12 -1.80
N CYS A 270 -12.58 -15.01 -1.05
CA CYS A 270 -12.02 -15.05 0.30
C CYS A 270 -12.81 -15.98 1.22
N LYS A 271 -14.15 -16.01 1.13
CA LYS A 271 -14.99 -16.92 1.93
C LYS A 271 -14.73 -18.38 1.59
N SER A 272 -14.68 -18.76 0.31
CA SER A 272 -14.38 -20.13 -0.10
C SER A 272 -12.96 -20.56 0.27
N GLY A 273 -12.01 -19.62 0.26
CA GLY A 273 -10.67 -19.83 0.80
C GLY A 273 -10.68 -20.12 2.31
N LEU A 274 -11.46 -19.34 3.07
CA LEU A 274 -11.61 -19.51 4.52
C LEU A 274 -12.40 -20.77 4.90
N GLU A 275 -13.31 -21.26 4.06
CA GLU A 275 -13.96 -22.55 4.29
C GLU A 275 -12.95 -23.71 4.29
N LYS A 276 -11.92 -23.61 3.45
CA LYS A 276 -10.81 -24.58 3.41
C LYS A 276 -9.78 -24.33 4.52
N LEU A 277 -9.48 -23.06 4.81
CA LEU A 277 -8.55 -22.64 5.86
C LEU A 277 -9.21 -21.63 6.83
N PRO A 278 -9.95 -22.09 7.85
CA PRO A 278 -10.81 -21.22 8.68
C PRO A 278 -10.06 -20.19 9.54
N ASN A 279 -8.78 -20.41 9.80
CA ASN A 279 -7.96 -19.57 10.69
C ASN A 279 -6.75 -18.95 9.97
N ASP A 280 -6.74 -18.89 8.64
CA ASP A 280 -5.65 -18.23 7.93
C ASP A 280 -5.73 -16.70 8.09
N ILE A 281 -4.67 -16.13 8.66
CA ILE A 281 -4.57 -14.71 8.99
C ILE A 281 -4.52 -13.86 7.72
N THR A 282 -3.84 -14.34 6.67
CA THR A 282 -3.66 -13.57 5.43
C THR A 282 -5.00 -13.39 4.71
N LEU A 283 -5.79 -14.45 4.60
CA LEU A 283 -7.13 -14.44 4.00
C LEU A 283 -8.13 -13.63 4.82
N LEU A 284 -8.12 -13.78 6.15
CA LEU A 284 -8.95 -12.94 7.03
C LEU A 284 -8.60 -11.46 6.88
N THR A 285 -7.29 -11.15 6.76
CA THR A 285 -6.80 -9.80 6.56
C THR A 285 -7.32 -9.24 5.24
N GLN A 286 -7.15 -9.93 4.10
CA GLN A 286 -7.70 -9.45 2.83
C GLN A 286 -9.21 -9.27 2.85
N GLN A 287 -9.95 -10.18 3.49
CA GLN A 287 -11.40 -10.01 3.63
C GLN A 287 -11.74 -8.73 4.41
N ALA A 288 -11.03 -8.45 5.52
CA ALA A 288 -11.21 -7.21 6.29
C ALA A 288 -10.89 -5.95 5.47
N ARG A 289 -9.85 -6.02 4.62
CA ARG A 289 -9.47 -4.94 3.69
C ARG A 289 -10.53 -4.67 2.64
N ILE A 290 -11.07 -5.71 2.01
CA ILE A 290 -12.15 -5.56 1.02
C ILE A 290 -13.39 -4.95 1.67
N LEU A 291 -13.73 -5.37 2.90
CA LEU A 291 -14.85 -4.78 3.64
C LEU A 291 -14.64 -3.30 3.97
N GLU A 292 -13.40 -2.91 4.30
CA GLU A 292 -13.01 -1.51 4.51
C GLU A 292 -13.13 -0.70 3.21
N LEU A 293 -12.70 -1.26 2.07
CA LEU A 293 -12.84 -0.65 0.74
C LEU A 293 -14.31 -0.45 0.32
N VAL A 294 -15.19 -1.39 0.69
CA VAL A 294 -16.65 -1.30 0.47
C VAL A 294 -17.31 -0.35 1.49
N GLY A 295 -16.57 0.18 2.47
CA GLY A 295 -17.09 1.08 3.50
C GLY A 295 -17.88 0.39 4.61
N ASN A 296 -17.91 -0.95 4.64
CA ASN A 296 -18.52 -1.72 5.73
C ASN A 296 -17.54 -1.88 6.90
N LEU A 297 -17.32 -0.77 7.62
CA LEU A 297 -16.36 -0.68 8.72
C LEU A 297 -16.71 -1.64 9.88
N SER A 298 -18.00 -1.85 10.18
CA SER A 298 -18.43 -2.69 11.29
C SER A 298 -18.09 -4.17 11.07
N ALA A 299 -18.31 -4.68 9.85
CA ALA A 299 -17.91 -6.03 9.46
C ALA A 299 -16.39 -6.18 9.40
N SER A 300 -15.69 -5.16 8.88
CA SER A 300 -14.22 -5.14 8.83
C SER A 300 -13.60 -5.24 10.22
N VAL A 301 -14.05 -4.44 11.19
CA VAL A 301 -13.58 -4.48 12.58
C VAL A 301 -13.85 -5.84 13.23
N ARG A 302 -14.98 -6.49 12.93
CA ARG A 302 -15.25 -7.86 13.41
C ARG A 302 -14.19 -8.85 12.93
N ARG A 303 -13.76 -8.75 11.66
CA ARG A 303 -12.68 -9.57 11.11
C ARG A 303 -11.33 -9.24 11.72
N TYR A 304 -10.99 -7.96 11.89
CA TYR A 304 -9.76 -7.59 12.60
C TYR A 304 -9.74 -8.07 14.06
N ARG A 305 -10.88 -8.08 14.77
CA ARG A 305 -10.96 -8.66 16.12
C ARG A 305 -10.69 -10.17 16.11
N GLN A 306 -11.24 -10.89 15.13
CA GLN A 306 -10.94 -12.32 14.95
C GLN A 306 -9.44 -12.53 14.69
N ILE A 307 -8.83 -11.69 13.84
CA ILE A 307 -7.39 -11.73 13.59
C ILE A 307 -6.60 -11.47 14.87
N SER A 308 -6.97 -10.46 15.66
CA SER A 308 -6.29 -10.16 16.93
C SER A 308 -6.39 -11.28 17.97
N GLN A 309 -7.39 -12.17 17.87
CA GLN A 309 -7.52 -13.36 18.71
C GLN A 309 -6.61 -14.49 18.24
N LEU A 310 -6.43 -14.65 16.92
CA LEU A 310 -5.57 -15.67 16.32
C LEU A 310 -4.08 -15.27 16.38
N ASP A 311 -3.79 -14.05 15.95
CA ASP A 311 -2.48 -13.42 16.03
C ASP A 311 -2.56 -12.15 16.86
N SER A 312 -2.04 -12.30 18.08
CA SER A 312 -2.01 -11.28 19.09
C SER A 312 -1.00 -10.15 18.76
N MET A 313 -0.10 -10.39 17.81
CA MET A 313 0.99 -9.49 17.43
C MET A 313 0.77 -8.79 16.09
N ASN A 314 -0.35 -9.04 15.40
CA ASN A 314 -0.62 -8.42 14.11
C ASN A 314 -0.85 -6.90 14.26
N THR A 315 0.15 -6.11 13.85
CA THR A 315 0.13 -4.65 13.93
C THR A 315 -0.99 -4.02 13.12
N GLU A 316 -1.30 -4.58 11.95
CA GLU A 316 -2.35 -4.05 11.06
C GLU A 316 -3.73 -4.19 11.71
N ALA A 317 -4.04 -5.37 12.23
CA ALA A 317 -5.32 -5.61 12.90
C ALA A 317 -5.50 -4.69 14.12
N LEU A 318 -4.46 -4.58 14.96
CA LEU A 318 -4.47 -3.72 16.14
C LEU A 318 -4.65 -2.24 15.77
N ALA A 319 -3.96 -1.75 14.73
CA ALA A 319 -4.06 -0.35 14.30
C ALA A 319 -5.44 -0.02 13.71
N CYS A 320 -6.00 -0.90 12.87
CA CYS A 320 -7.34 -0.73 12.32
C CYS A 320 -8.44 -0.75 13.40
N ILE A 321 -8.29 -1.62 14.41
CA ILE A 321 -9.18 -1.63 15.58
C ILE A 321 -9.04 -0.33 16.38
N ALA A 322 -7.82 0.12 16.66
CA ALA A 322 -7.55 1.34 17.42
C ALA A 322 -8.16 2.58 16.75
N VAL A 323 -7.98 2.74 15.44
CA VAL A 323 -8.60 3.82 14.67
C VAL A 323 -10.12 3.77 14.75
N SER A 324 -10.72 2.58 14.63
CA SER A 324 -12.18 2.45 14.76
C SER A 324 -12.68 2.84 16.16
N TYR A 325 -11.95 2.55 17.22
CA TYR A 325 -12.32 2.95 18.58
C TYR A 325 -12.13 4.44 18.83
N PHE A 326 -11.03 5.01 18.32
CA PHE A 326 -10.74 6.45 18.44
C PHE A 326 -11.88 7.28 17.83
N TYR A 327 -12.23 7.00 16.56
CA TYR A 327 -13.36 7.68 15.91
C TYR A 327 -14.73 7.19 16.39
N GLY A 328 -14.78 6.08 17.13
CA GLY A 328 -15.94 5.60 17.88
C GLY A 328 -16.16 6.30 19.22
N ASN A 329 -15.47 7.42 19.48
CA ASN A 329 -15.53 8.21 20.71
C ASN A 329 -15.05 7.43 21.95
N GLN A 330 -14.08 6.53 21.77
CA GLN A 330 -13.43 5.77 22.84
C GLN A 330 -11.89 5.87 22.70
N PRO A 331 -11.30 7.06 22.92
CA PRO A 331 -9.86 7.27 22.75
C PRO A 331 -9.01 6.49 23.77
N GLU A 332 -9.55 6.19 24.96
CA GLU A 332 -8.84 5.43 26.00
C GLU A 332 -8.65 3.96 25.60
N THR A 333 -9.66 3.35 24.97
CA THR A 333 -9.54 1.98 24.46
C THR A 333 -8.61 1.93 23.25
N ALA A 334 -8.66 2.93 22.36
CA ALA A 334 -7.71 3.07 21.26
C ALA A 334 -6.26 3.17 21.76
N LEU A 335 -6.03 3.93 22.84
CA LEU A 335 -4.72 4.07 23.46
C LEU A 335 -4.16 2.72 23.94
N LEU A 336 -4.98 1.81 24.46
CA LEU A 336 -4.54 0.47 24.87
C LEU A 336 -3.98 -0.33 23.69
N TYR A 337 -4.67 -0.31 22.54
CA TYR A 337 -4.21 -0.99 21.33
C TYR A 337 -2.92 -0.38 20.78
N TYR A 338 -2.79 0.95 20.76
CA TYR A 338 -1.54 1.59 20.33
C TYR A 338 -0.38 1.35 21.30
N ARG A 339 -0.62 1.34 22.61
CA ARG A 339 0.40 0.96 23.60
C ARG A 339 0.84 -0.48 23.45
N ARG A 340 -0.07 -1.39 23.06
CA ARG A 340 0.29 -2.76 22.71
C ARG A 340 1.22 -2.78 21.49
N ILE A 341 0.92 -2.04 20.42
CA ILE A 341 1.81 -1.91 19.26
C ILE A 341 3.19 -1.41 19.67
N LEU A 342 3.25 -0.41 20.54
CA LEU A 342 4.51 0.12 21.06
C LEU A 342 5.30 -0.94 21.85
N SER A 343 4.63 -1.75 22.70
CA SER A 343 5.27 -2.83 23.47
C SER A 343 5.86 -3.95 22.62
N MET A 344 5.35 -4.13 21.38
CA MET A 344 5.91 -5.09 20.42
C MET A 344 7.22 -4.60 19.78
N GLY A 345 7.69 -3.40 20.09
CA GLY A 345 8.93 -2.83 19.55
C GLY A 345 8.73 -1.99 18.29
N ALA A 346 7.50 -1.78 17.82
CA ALA A 346 7.24 -0.88 16.70
C ALA A 346 7.40 0.58 17.16
N HIS A 347 8.46 1.25 16.71
CA HIS A 347 8.74 2.66 16.99
C HIS A 347 8.63 3.45 15.70
N SER A 348 7.51 4.16 15.51
CA SER A 348 7.26 5.01 14.34
C SER A 348 6.74 6.38 14.77
N ALA A 349 7.06 7.40 13.99
CA ALA A 349 6.55 8.75 14.21
C ALA A 349 5.01 8.81 14.14
N GLU A 350 4.39 8.05 13.25
CA GLU A 350 2.93 7.92 13.13
C GLU A 350 2.31 7.34 14.40
N LEU A 351 2.93 6.30 14.96
CA LEU A 351 2.45 5.66 16.19
C LEU A 351 2.48 6.63 17.37
N TYR A 352 3.57 7.37 17.54
CA TYR A 352 3.66 8.39 18.59
C TYR A 352 2.67 9.52 18.39
N CYS A 353 2.41 9.91 17.14
CA CYS A 353 1.38 10.89 16.80
C CYS A 353 -0.02 10.38 17.18
N ASN A 354 -0.35 9.13 16.84
CA ASN A 354 -1.64 8.51 17.17
C ASN A 354 -1.83 8.33 18.68
N ILE A 355 -0.78 7.93 19.42
CA ILE A 355 -0.78 7.88 20.88
C ILE A 355 -1.01 9.28 21.46
N GLY A 356 -0.30 10.30 20.97
CA GLY A 356 -0.45 11.68 21.42
C GLY A 356 -1.87 12.21 21.21
N LEU A 357 -2.49 11.91 20.07
CA LEU A 357 -3.90 12.23 19.80
C LEU A 357 -4.84 11.47 20.75
N CYS A 358 -4.63 10.18 20.98
CA CYS A 358 -5.45 9.43 21.93
C CYS A 358 -5.32 9.98 23.36
N CYS A 359 -4.12 10.39 23.79
CA CYS A 359 -3.91 11.05 25.08
C CYS A 359 -4.62 12.41 25.14
N LEU A 360 -4.60 13.19 24.05
CA LEU A 360 -5.28 14.48 23.98
C LEU A 360 -6.79 14.33 24.20
N TYR A 361 -7.42 13.46 23.41
CA TYR A 361 -8.87 13.24 23.47
C TYR A 361 -9.31 12.44 24.70
N GLY A 362 -8.42 11.62 25.28
CA GLY A 362 -8.63 10.95 26.57
C GLY A 362 -8.28 11.80 27.80
N GLY A 363 -7.98 13.10 27.62
CA GLY A 363 -7.72 14.04 28.72
C GLY A 363 -6.37 13.88 29.44
N GLN A 364 -5.47 13.02 28.97
CA GLN A 364 -4.15 12.78 29.55
C GLN A 364 -3.12 13.79 29.02
N LEU A 365 -3.28 15.06 29.40
CA LEU A 365 -2.49 16.18 28.85
C LEU A 365 -0.98 16.07 29.11
N ASP A 366 -0.57 15.47 30.22
CA ASP A 366 0.85 15.33 30.61
C ASP A 366 1.68 14.54 29.59
N LEU A 367 1.06 13.56 28.92
CA LEU A 367 1.73 12.68 27.96
C LEU A 367 1.71 13.20 26.53
N VAL A 368 0.90 14.22 26.23
CA VAL A 368 0.69 14.73 24.87
C VAL A 368 1.98 15.31 24.28
N PHE A 369 2.59 16.30 24.94
CA PHE A 369 3.79 16.96 24.43
C PHE A 369 5.00 16.01 24.28
N PRO A 370 5.32 15.13 25.26
CA PRO A 370 6.39 14.15 25.10
C PRO A 370 6.19 13.22 23.89
N CYS A 371 4.95 12.78 23.63
CA CYS A 371 4.65 11.93 22.48
C CYS A 371 4.87 12.67 21.15
N PHE A 372 4.33 13.89 21.03
CA PHE A 372 4.53 14.71 19.83
C PHE A 372 6.00 15.09 19.61
N GLN A 373 6.76 15.38 20.67
CA GLN A 373 8.19 15.66 20.56
C GLN A 373 8.97 14.46 20.02
N ARG A 374 8.64 13.23 20.47
CA ARG A 374 9.22 12.00 19.92
C ARG A 374 8.82 11.79 18.46
N ALA A 375 7.54 12.02 18.12
CA ALA A 375 7.06 11.92 16.75
C ALA A 375 7.85 12.83 15.80
N ILE A 376 8.06 14.11 16.17
CA ILE A 376 8.83 15.07 15.36
C ILE A 376 10.29 14.64 15.17
N ARG A 377 10.94 14.09 16.21
CA ARG A 377 12.33 13.62 16.13
C ARG A 377 12.48 12.41 15.21
N MET A 378 11.46 11.54 15.17
CA MET A 378 11.47 10.32 14.37
C MET A 378 11.00 10.54 12.92
N ALA A 379 10.32 11.65 12.64
CA ALA A 379 9.79 11.93 11.31
C ALA A 379 10.93 12.21 10.32
N THR A 380 11.18 11.25 9.42
CA THR A 380 12.14 11.39 8.31
C THR A 380 11.49 12.02 7.08
N ILE A 381 10.19 11.77 6.87
CA ILE A 381 9.43 12.24 5.71
C ILE A 381 8.88 13.65 6.00
N PRO A 382 9.04 14.63 5.08
CA PRO A 382 8.55 15.99 5.29
C PRO A 382 7.03 16.07 5.41
N GLU A 383 6.29 15.28 4.62
CA GLU A 383 4.82 15.21 4.68
C GLU A 383 4.34 14.76 6.06
N LEU A 384 4.90 13.68 6.58
CA LEU A 384 4.59 13.19 7.93
C LEU A 384 4.90 14.24 9.00
N LYS A 385 6.00 14.99 8.84
CA LYS A 385 6.33 16.10 9.74
C LYS A 385 5.27 17.21 9.68
N ALA A 386 4.74 17.52 8.49
CA ALA A 386 3.66 18.50 8.33
C ALA A 386 2.38 18.04 9.04
N ASP A 387 2.01 16.75 8.92
CA ASP A 387 0.84 16.17 9.59
C ASP A 387 0.99 16.23 11.12
N ILE A 388 2.19 16.00 11.64
CA ILE A 388 2.47 16.11 13.07
C ILE A 388 2.29 17.56 13.56
N TRP A 389 2.78 18.57 12.81
CA TRP A 389 2.54 19.98 13.15
C TRP A 389 1.08 20.38 13.04
N TYR A 390 0.35 19.82 12.07
CA TYR A 390 -1.09 19.98 11.96
C TYR A 390 -1.79 19.43 13.21
N ASN A 391 -1.46 18.21 13.64
CA ASN A 391 -2.02 17.59 14.84
C ASN A 391 -1.67 18.36 16.12
N LEU A 392 -0.45 18.89 16.22
CA LEU A 392 -0.05 19.75 17.34
C LEU A 392 -0.84 21.06 17.40
N SER A 393 -1.37 21.54 16.27
CA SER A 393 -2.25 22.72 16.27
C SER A 393 -3.55 22.45 17.04
N PHE A 394 -4.10 21.24 16.99
CA PHE A 394 -5.26 20.85 17.80
C PHE A 394 -4.93 20.80 19.28
N VAL A 395 -3.75 20.29 19.66
CA VAL A 395 -3.26 20.34 21.04
C VAL A 395 -3.25 21.80 21.52
N ALA A 396 -2.63 22.70 20.76
CA ALA A 396 -2.57 24.11 21.10
C ALA A 396 -3.98 24.74 21.23
N LEU A 397 -4.91 24.41 20.32
CA LEU A 397 -6.30 24.86 20.41
C LEU A 397 -7.01 24.36 21.67
N THR A 398 -6.84 23.09 22.04
CA THR A 398 -7.44 22.54 23.27
C THR A 398 -6.86 23.16 24.54
N THR A 399 -5.58 23.53 24.53
CA THR A 399 -4.95 24.28 25.64
C THR A 399 -5.37 25.75 25.69
N GLY A 400 -6.04 26.26 24.66
CA GLY A 400 -6.48 27.66 24.54
C GLY A 400 -5.43 28.61 23.94
N ASP A 401 -4.22 28.14 23.63
CA ASP A 401 -3.19 28.98 23.00
C ASP A 401 -3.39 29.09 21.48
N VAL A 402 -4.18 30.09 21.10
CA VAL A 402 -4.48 30.42 19.70
C VAL A 402 -3.22 30.92 18.96
N HIS A 403 -2.23 31.49 19.64
CA HIS A 403 -1.00 31.95 18.98
C HIS A 403 -0.10 30.78 18.60
N LEU A 404 0.08 29.83 19.51
CA LEU A 404 0.81 28.60 19.25
C LEU A 404 0.14 27.78 18.15
N ALA A 405 -1.19 27.62 18.18
CA ALA A 405 -1.94 26.92 17.14
C ALA A 405 -1.67 27.52 15.75
N ARG A 406 -1.68 28.85 15.64
CA ARG A 406 -1.40 29.56 14.38
C ARG A 406 0.04 29.34 13.92
N ARG A 407 1.00 29.31 14.84
CA ARG A 407 2.41 29.03 14.52
C ARG A 407 2.59 27.60 14.01
N CYS A 408 1.95 26.62 14.65
CA CYS A 408 1.95 25.22 14.22
C CYS A 408 1.37 25.06 12.81
N LEU A 409 0.22 25.69 12.52
CA LEU A 409 -0.37 25.67 11.17
C LEU A 409 0.52 26.34 10.13
N ARG A 410 1.17 27.47 10.46
CA ARG A 410 2.13 28.11 9.55
C ARG A 410 3.34 27.23 9.26
N LEU A 411 3.85 26.50 10.26
CA LEU A 411 4.93 25.53 10.06
C LEU A 411 4.48 24.35 9.18
N CYS A 412 3.26 23.85 9.38
CA CYS A 412 2.67 22.81 8.54
C CYS A 412 2.61 23.28 7.06
N ILE A 413 2.04 24.47 6.81
CA ILE A 413 1.91 25.03 5.46
C ILE A 413 3.29 25.32 4.82
N ALA A 414 4.28 25.72 5.62
CA ALA A 414 5.64 25.96 5.13
C ALA A 414 6.33 24.66 4.66
N ILE A 415 6.02 23.52 5.29
CA ILE A 415 6.56 22.21 4.91
C ILE A 415 5.75 21.62 3.74
N ASN A 416 4.42 21.66 3.85
CA ASN A 416 3.49 21.18 2.83
C ASN A 416 2.48 22.28 2.46
N GLY A 417 2.80 23.02 1.39
CA GLY A 417 1.93 24.10 0.89
C GLY A 417 0.59 23.63 0.32
N SER A 418 0.45 22.33 0.04
CA SER A 418 -0.78 21.70 -0.46
C SER A 418 -1.62 21.03 0.64
N HIS A 419 -1.30 21.24 1.92
CA HIS A 419 -2.07 20.62 3.00
C HIS A 419 -3.45 21.29 3.17
N GLY A 420 -4.48 20.75 2.52
CA GLY A 420 -5.83 21.32 2.48
C GLY A 420 -6.47 21.54 3.86
N SER A 421 -6.39 20.58 4.78
CA SER A 421 -7.00 20.72 6.12
C SER A 421 -6.33 21.78 6.99
N ALA A 422 -5.01 21.96 6.87
CA ALA A 422 -4.27 23.00 7.58
C ALA A 422 -4.63 24.40 7.03
N LEU A 423 -4.77 24.54 5.71
CA LEU A 423 -5.23 25.78 5.07
C LEU A 423 -6.65 26.14 5.50
N ASN A 424 -7.56 25.15 5.60
CA ASN A 424 -8.92 25.35 6.11
C ASN A 424 -8.91 25.88 7.55
N ASN A 425 -8.17 25.22 8.45
CA ASN A 425 -8.08 25.64 9.85
C ASN A 425 -7.41 27.02 9.99
N MET A 426 -6.39 27.32 9.18
CA MET A 426 -5.77 28.64 9.16
C MET A 426 -6.75 29.72 8.70
N ALA A 427 -7.59 29.43 7.70
CA ALA A 427 -8.62 30.35 7.25
C ALA A 427 -9.63 30.66 8.35
N VAL A 428 -10.10 29.65 9.09
CA VAL A 428 -10.99 29.83 10.25
C VAL A 428 -10.34 30.72 11.31
N MET A 429 -9.06 30.51 11.62
CA MET A 429 -8.33 31.33 12.59
C MET A 429 -8.15 32.79 12.13
N VAL A 430 -7.93 33.03 10.84
CA VAL A 430 -7.79 34.37 10.25
C VAL A 430 -9.15 35.07 10.13
N ALA A 431 -10.23 34.32 9.84
CA ALA A 431 -11.60 34.84 9.85
C ALA A 431 -12.02 35.30 11.24
N ARG A 432 -11.64 34.58 12.31
CA ARG A 432 -11.83 35.03 13.70
C ARG A 432 -11.14 36.36 14.02
N GLN A 433 -10.10 36.73 13.27
CA GLN A 433 -9.43 38.03 13.36
C GLN A 433 -10.05 39.11 12.46
N LYS A 434 -11.23 38.84 11.87
CA LYS A 434 -11.93 39.72 10.92
C LYS A 434 -11.16 40.01 9.62
N GLN A 435 -10.15 39.21 9.29
CA GLN A 435 -9.38 39.35 8.05
C GLN A 435 -9.97 38.47 6.94
N TYR A 436 -11.21 38.76 6.53
CA TYR A 436 -11.99 37.91 5.62
C TYR A 436 -11.34 37.72 4.24
N ALA A 437 -10.71 38.75 3.68
CA ALA A 437 -10.01 38.66 2.38
C ALA A 437 -8.88 37.61 2.39
N LYS A 438 -8.08 37.59 3.47
CA LYS A 438 -7.02 36.57 3.62
C LYS A 438 -7.62 35.19 3.87
N ALA A 439 -8.67 35.08 4.69
CA ALA A 439 -9.35 33.80 4.94
C ALA A 439 -9.87 33.18 3.64
N ARG A 440 -10.49 33.98 2.75
CA ARG A 440 -10.94 33.52 1.43
C ARG A 440 -9.81 32.98 0.57
N SER A 441 -8.65 33.66 0.55
CA SER A 441 -7.48 33.18 -0.22
C SER A 441 -7.00 31.80 0.27
N TYR A 442 -6.97 31.57 1.59
CA TYR A 442 -6.62 30.27 2.17
C TYR A 442 -7.65 29.19 1.84
N LEU A 443 -8.95 29.51 1.88
CA LEU A 443 -10.00 28.54 1.51
C LEU A 443 -9.99 28.18 0.02
N MET A 444 -9.68 29.13 -0.86
CA MET A 444 -9.52 28.85 -2.29
C MET A 444 -8.33 27.90 -2.54
N ALA A 445 -7.20 28.14 -1.85
CA ALA A 445 -6.07 27.22 -1.88
C ALA A 445 -6.42 25.84 -1.28
N ALA A 446 -7.20 25.81 -0.18
CA ALA A 446 -7.67 24.58 0.43
C ALA A 446 -8.60 23.79 -0.50
N LYS A 447 -9.51 24.47 -1.22
CA LYS A 447 -10.41 23.86 -2.22
C LYS A 447 -9.65 23.29 -3.40
N ALA A 448 -8.57 23.96 -3.83
CA ALA A 448 -7.69 23.44 -4.87
C ALA A 448 -6.95 22.17 -4.43
N ALA A 449 -6.59 22.07 -3.14
CA ALA A 449 -5.96 20.87 -2.57
C ALA A 449 -6.96 19.73 -2.29
N LEU A 450 -8.15 20.05 -1.77
CA LEU A 450 -9.19 19.10 -1.37
C LEU A 450 -10.57 19.54 -1.92
N PRO A 451 -10.88 19.24 -3.19
CA PRO A 451 -12.13 19.69 -3.82
C PRO A 451 -13.37 18.97 -3.27
N ALA A 452 -13.18 17.76 -2.72
CA ALA A 452 -14.26 16.91 -2.22
C ALA A 452 -14.63 17.17 -0.75
N ASN A 453 -13.95 18.06 -0.03
CA ASN A 453 -14.22 18.29 1.38
C ASN A 453 -15.39 19.28 1.56
N ASP A 454 -16.43 18.85 2.28
CA ASP A 454 -17.63 19.65 2.49
C ASP A 454 -17.40 20.79 3.49
N GLU A 455 -16.51 20.62 4.47
CA GLU A 455 -16.16 21.68 5.43
C GLU A 455 -15.64 22.94 4.74
N ILE A 456 -14.82 22.77 3.70
CA ILE A 456 -14.23 23.89 2.94
C ILE A 456 -15.32 24.62 2.15
N LYS A 457 -16.31 23.89 1.61
CA LYS A 457 -17.45 24.50 0.90
C LYS A 457 -18.32 25.29 1.86
N CYS A 458 -18.71 24.72 3.00
CA CYS A 458 -19.50 25.41 4.01
C CYS A 458 -18.77 26.66 4.55
N ASN A 459 -17.46 26.59 4.77
CA ASN A 459 -16.67 27.74 5.20
C ASN A 459 -16.59 28.84 4.15
N LEU A 460 -16.58 28.50 2.85
CA LEU A 460 -16.64 29.47 1.76
C LEU A 460 -18.02 30.15 1.70
N GLU A 461 -19.09 29.37 1.73
CA GLU A 461 -20.48 29.87 1.76
C GLU A 461 -20.72 30.78 2.99
N TYR A 462 -20.15 30.42 4.14
CA TYR A 462 -20.24 31.26 5.34
C TYR A 462 -19.57 32.62 5.16
N LEU A 463 -18.44 32.70 4.46
CA LEU A 463 -17.74 33.97 4.21
C LEU A 463 -18.44 34.86 3.18
N GLU A 464 -19.26 34.31 2.29
CA GLU A 464 -20.07 35.10 1.34
C GLU A 464 -21.10 35.98 2.06
N ASN A 465 -21.51 35.62 3.28
CA ASN A 465 -22.41 36.43 4.11
C ASN A 465 -21.75 37.66 4.78
N PHE A 466 -20.42 37.81 4.66
CA PHE A 466 -19.64 38.90 5.26
C PHE A 466 -18.94 39.80 4.22
N GLU A 467 -19.33 39.67 2.95
CA GLU A 467 -19.12 40.71 1.93
C GLU A 467 -20.11 41.86 2.11
#